data_AF-X0ZMD2-F1
#
_entry.id   AF-X0ZMD2-F1
#
_cell.length_a   1.000
_cell.length_b   1.000
_cell.length_c   1.000
_cell.angle_alpha   90.00
_cell.angle_beta   90.00
_cell.angle_gamma   90.00
#
_symmetry.space_group_name_H-M   'P 1'
#
loop_
_entity.id
_entity.type
_entity.pdbx_description
1 polymer ?
#
loop_
_entity_poly.entity_id
_entity_poly.type
_entity_poly.pdbx_seq_one_letter_code
_entity_poly.pdbx_strand_id
1 'polypeptide(L)'
;RLVNRVRSGIATPRELVSLRRSLEQVPQMRAMLEEERDLEWLYSELKPCDDIVTLISQAIVEHPPATVGEGDVIKKGFSSELDELCSASSNAKKYLADLERTERDRTGIKSLKVGYNKVFGYYIEVTSPHVHRVPEDFIRKQTLVGAERYFTPQLKEYESLILNAASRIAELESAIFRQVCRQVGAWGDRILSIAAAVAQIDVLSAFAEVAARYGYVR
;
A
#
# COMPACT_ATOMS: atom_id res chain seq x y z
N ARG A 1 13.33 -12.12 -14.18
CA ARG A 1 12.32 -12.65 -13.22
C ARG A 1 11.22 -11.64 -12.90
N LEU A 2 11.53 -10.48 -12.31
CA LEU A 2 10.51 -9.49 -11.86
C LEU A 2 9.61 -9.00 -13.00
N VAL A 3 10.18 -8.63 -14.15
CA VAL A 3 9.41 -8.17 -15.32
C VAL A 3 8.37 -9.18 -15.78
N ASN A 4 8.71 -10.48 -15.79
CA ASN A 4 7.76 -11.53 -16.19
C ASN A 4 6.60 -11.63 -15.19
N ARG A 5 6.88 -11.48 -13.89
CA ARG A 5 5.83 -11.43 -12.85
C ARG A 5 4.92 -10.21 -13.01
N VAL A 6 5.48 -9.06 -13.40
CA VAL A 6 4.71 -7.85 -13.72
C VAL A 6 3.82 -8.07 -14.93
N ARG A 7 4.36 -8.63 -16.03
CA ARG A 7 3.61 -8.99 -17.24
C ARG A 7 2.48 -9.98 -16.97
N SER A 8 2.72 -10.96 -16.11
CA SER A 8 1.71 -11.95 -15.71
C SER A 8 0.71 -11.45 -14.67
N GLY A 9 0.84 -10.19 -14.20
CA GLY A 9 -0.09 -9.61 -13.21
C GLY A 9 0.00 -10.20 -11.80
N ILE A 10 1.07 -10.95 -11.50
CA ILE A 10 1.30 -11.62 -10.21
C ILE A 10 2.38 -10.94 -9.34
N ALA A 11 2.90 -9.79 -9.80
CA ALA A 11 3.86 -9.00 -9.07
C ALA A 11 3.24 -8.39 -7.81
N THR A 12 4.01 -8.33 -6.73
CA THR A 12 3.60 -7.65 -5.50
C THR A 12 4.01 -6.17 -5.51
N PRO A 13 3.41 -5.31 -4.66
CA PRO A 13 3.82 -3.92 -4.53
C PRO A 13 5.30 -3.74 -4.22
N ARG A 14 5.83 -4.56 -3.31
CA ARG A 14 7.24 -4.57 -2.93
C ARG A 14 8.16 -4.92 -4.10
N GLU A 15 7.72 -5.83 -4.96
CA GLU A 15 8.47 -6.18 -6.17
C GLU A 15 8.53 -5.02 -7.18
N LEU A 16 7.47 -4.21 -7.27
CA LEU A 16 7.46 -3.00 -8.11
C LEU A 16 8.43 -1.94 -7.57
N VAL A 17 8.48 -1.74 -6.25
CA VAL A 17 9.45 -0.84 -5.61
C VAL A 17 10.88 -1.33 -5.83
N SER A 18 11.15 -2.63 -5.65
CA SER A 18 12.46 -3.21 -5.93
C SER A 18 12.88 -3.04 -7.39
N LEU A 19 11.94 -3.17 -8.33
CA LEU A 19 12.20 -2.91 -9.75
C LEU A 19 12.57 -1.43 -9.97
N ARG A 20 11.82 -0.48 -9.41
CA ARG A 20 12.15 0.95 -9.48
C ARG A 20 13.57 1.22 -8.97
N ARG A 21 13.89 0.76 -7.76
CA ARG A 21 15.22 0.95 -7.15
C ARG A 21 16.35 0.37 -8.00
N SER A 22 16.11 -0.77 -8.65
CA SER A 22 17.09 -1.37 -9.57
C SER A 22 17.29 -0.51 -10.82
N LEU A 23 16.20 0.03 -11.39
CA LEU A 23 16.25 0.91 -12.56
C LEU A 23 16.90 2.27 -12.26
N GLU A 24 16.79 2.76 -11.02
CA GLU A 24 17.46 3.99 -10.56
C GLU A 24 18.99 3.90 -10.57
N GLN A 25 19.56 2.69 -10.52
CA GLN A 25 21.02 2.51 -10.57
C GLN A 25 21.58 2.53 -12.01
N VAL A 26 20.73 2.35 -13.02
CA VAL A 26 21.14 2.23 -14.42
C VAL A 26 21.95 3.43 -14.92
N PRO A 27 21.55 4.70 -14.64
CA PRO A 27 22.35 5.86 -15.07
C PRO A 27 23.75 5.87 -14.47
N GLN A 28 23.89 5.52 -13.19
CA GLN A 28 25.19 5.48 -12.52
C GLN A 28 26.07 4.36 -13.08
N MET A 29 25.52 3.16 -13.27
CA MET A 29 26.25 2.05 -13.88
C MET A 29 26.72 2.38 -15.29
N ARG A 30 25.87 3.04 -16.08
CA ARG A 30 26.24 3.50 -17.43
C ARG A 30 27.39 4.49 -17.40
N ALA A 31 27.34 5.50 -16.54
CA ALA A 31 28.40 6.50 -16.43
C ALA A 31 29.77 5.90 -16.08
N MET A 32 29.80 4.81 -15.29
CA MET A 32 31.04 4.11 -14.95
C MET A 32 31.67 3.35 -16.12
N LEU A 33 30.89 3.05 -17.18
CA LEU A 33 31.32 2.25 -18.32
C LEU A 33 31.54 3.07 -19.59
N GLU A 34 31.03 4.30 -19.66
CA GLU A 34 31.04 5.14 -20.88
C GLU A 34 32.45 5.50 -21.37
N GLU A 35 33.45 5.52 -20.48
CA GLU A 35 34.84 5.80 -20.85
C GLU A 35 35.55 4.62 -21.54
N GLU A 36 35.01 3.40 -21.39
CA GLU A 36 35.60 2.16 -21.89
C GLU A 36 35.00 1.74 -23.23
N ARG A 37 35.67 2.11 -24.34
CA ARG A 37 35.17 1.85 -25.71
C ARG A 37 34.91 0.38 -26.02
N ASP A 38 35.70 -0.54 -25.45
CA ASP A 38 35.52 -1.98 -25.65
C ASP A 38 34.22 -2.51 -25.02
N LEU A 39 33.57 -1.71 -24.17
CA LEU A 39 32.30 -2.02 -23.50
C LEU A 39 31.10 -1.24 -24.09
N GLU A 40 31.26 -0.62 -25.26
CA GLU A 40 30.18 0.14 -25.93
C GLU A 40 28.90 -0.67 -26.12
N TRP A 41 29.06 -1.91 -26.58
CA TRP A 41 27.97 -2.86 -26.78
C TRP A 41 27.17 -3.17 -25.50
N LEU A 42 27.76 -2.90 -24.32
CA LEU A 42 27.17 -3.17 -23.02
C LEU A 42 26.48 -1.93 -22.45
N TYR A 43 27.17 -0.78 -22.44
CA TYR A 43 26.57 0.46 -21.94
C TYR A 43 25.51 1.03 -22.90
N SER A 44 25.52 0.67 -24.19
CA SER A 44 24.47 1.02 -25.14
C SER A 44 23.12 0.40 -24.79
N GLU A 45 23.12 -0.75 -24.11
CA GLU A 45 21.93 -1.46 -23.65
C GLU A 45 21.39 -0.95 -22.31
N LEU A 46 22.22 -0.26 -21.52
CA LEU A 46 21.85 0.41 -20.26
C LEU A 46 21.10 1.73 -20.51
N LYS A 47 20.00 1.68 -21.26
CA LYS A 47 19.17 2.86 -21.56
C LYS A 47 18.31 3.21 -20.33
N PRO A 48 18.49 4.38 -19.68
CA PRO A 48 17.69 4.77 -18.53
C PRO A 48 16.18 4.69 -18.79
N CYS A 49 15.41 4.28 -17.78
CA CYS A 49 13.95 4.10 -17.87
C CYS A 49 13.24 5.09 -16.94
N ASP A 50 13.56 6.37 -17.07
CA ASP A 50 13.11 7.43 -16.16
C ASP A 50 11.58 7.55 -16.09
N ASP A 51 10.88 7.29 -17.20
CA ASP A 51 9.41 7.26 -17.25
C ASP A 51 8.83 6.19 -16.32
N ILE A 52 9.44 4.99 -16.29
CA ILE A 52 9.00 3.89 -15.42
C ILE A 52 9.37 4.17 -13.97
N VAL A 53 10.56 4.70 -13.73
CA VAL A 53 11.00 5.09 -12.38
C VAL A 53 10.03 6.13 -11.80
N THR A 54 9.70 7.15 -12.60
CA THR A 54 8.78 8.22 -12.24
C THR A 54 7.37 7.68 -11.99
N LEU A 55 6.85 6.84 -12.90
CA LEU A 55 5.54 6.22 -12.76
C LEU A 55 5.43 5.45 -11.43
N ILE A 56 6.40 4.58 -11.13
CA ILE A 56 6.35 3.77 -9.90
C ILE A 56 6.52 4.67 -8.67
N SER A 57 7.40 5.68 -8.72
CA SER A 57 7.63 6.64 -7.61
C SER A 57 6.41 7.51 -7.28
N GLN A 58 5.61 7.85 -8.29
CA GLN A 58 4.38 8.61 -8.13
C GLN A 58 3.19 7.73 -7.74
N ALA A 59 3.16 6.47 -8.19
CA ALA A 59 2.02 5.58 -7.98
C ALA A 59 2.09 4.77 -6.69
N ILE A 60 3.25 4.27 -6.30
CA ILE A 60 3.40 3.30 -5.20
C ILE A 60 4.12 3.95 -4.03
N VAL A 61 3.68 3.68 -2.80
CA VAL A 61 4.40 4.13 -1.60
C VAL A 61 5.77 3.46 -1.46
N GLU A 62 6.68 4.05 -0.69
CA GLU A 62 8.05 3.53 -0.56
C GLU A 62 8.15 2.19 0.19
N HIS A 63 7.25 2.00 1.15
CA HIS A 63 7.19 0.81 2.00
C HIS A 63 5.80 0.18 1.92
N PRO A 64 5.41 -0.41 0.77
CA PRO A 64 4.07 -0.91 0.61
C PRO A 64 3.89 -2.23 1.37
N PRO A 65 2.63 -2.56 1.74
CA PRO A 65 2.29 -3.88 2.27
C PRO A 65 2.68 -5.02 1.32
N ALA A 66 2.64 -6.25 1.85
CA ALA A 66 2.98 -7.44 1.07
C ALA A 66 1.91 -7.72 -0.01
N THR A 67 0.64 -7.46 0.33
CA THR A 67 -0.52 -7.75 -0.51
C THR A 67 -1.21 -6.46 -0.93
N VAL A 68 -1.81 -6.48 -2.12
CA VAL A 68 -2.65 -5.38 -2.62
C VAL A 68 -4.03 -5.46 -1.97
N GLY A 69 -4.64 -4.32 -1.64
CA GLY A 69 -5.96 -4.26 -1.02
C GLY A 69 -5.95 -4.34 0.52
N GLU A 70 -4.78 -4.45 1.14
CA GLU A 70 -4.59 -4.22 2.58
C GLU A 70 -4.57 -2.71 2.92
N GLY A 71 -4.67 -1.84 1.91
CA GLY A 71 -4.52 -0.39 2.00
C GLY A 71 -3.06 0.05 1.89
N ASP A 72 -2.83 1.36 1.77
CA ASP A 72 -1.50 1.99 1.75
C ASP A 72 -0.54 1.42 0.70
N VAL A 73 -1.03 0.93 -0.44
CA VAL A 73 -0.18 0.57 -1.59
C VAL A 73 0.01 1.76 -2.52
N ILE A 74 -1.09 2.44 -2.83
CA ILE A 74 -1.09 3.58 -3.76
C ILE A 74 -0.76 4.87 -3.01
N LYS A 75 0.12 5.67 -3.60
CA LYS A 75 0.56 6.93 -3.02
C LYS A 75 -0.57 7.97 -3.08
N LYS A 76 -0.74 8.72 -2.00
CA LYS A 76 -1.67 9.85 -1.95
C LYS A 76 -1.35 10.86 -3.06
N GLY A 77 -2.38 11.34 -3.75
CA GLY A 77 -2.26 12.26 -4.88
C GLY A 77 -2.16 11.57 -6.24
N PHE A 78 -2.06 10.24 -6.30
CA PHE A 78 -2.05 9.51 -7.58
C PHE A 78 -3.46 9.33 -8.17
N SER A 79 -4.47 9.17 -7.31
CA SER A 79 -5.88 9.05 -7.70
C SER A 79 -6.75 9.89 -6.78
N SER A 80 -7.42 10.90 -7.35
CA SER A 80 -8.34 11.76 -6.60
C SER A 80 -9.51 10.98 -6.01
N GLU A 81 -10.04 10.01 -6.76
CA GLU A 81 -11.14 9.15 -6.30
C GLU A 81 -10.74 8.30 -5.09
N LEU A 82 -9.54 7.69 -5.14
CA LEU A 82 -9.02 6.92 -4.01
C LEU A 82 -8.78 7.82 -2.79
N ASP A 83 -8.22 9.01 -3.01
CA ASP A 83 -7.95 9.97 -1.95
C ASP A 83 -9.24 10.45 -1.27
N GLU A 84 -10.31 10.70 -2.03
CA GLU A 84 -11.62 11.09 -1.52
C GLU A 84 -12.24 9.98 -0.66
N LEU A 85 -12.20 8.73 -1.12
CA LEU A 85 -12.70 7.58 -0.36
C LEU A 85 -11.90 7.37 0.95
N CYS A 86 -10.57 7.46 0.87
CA CYS A 86 -9.70 7.38 2.04
C CYS A 86 -9.98 8.50 3.05
N SER A 87 -10.20 9.73 2.55
CA SER A 87 -10.56 10.89 3.38
C SER A 87 -11.91 10.69 4.08
N ALA A 88 -12.94 10.26 3.35
CA ALA A 88 -14.26 9.99 3.91
C ALA A 88 -14.21 8.89 4.98
N SER A 89 -13.49 7.79 4.72
CA SER A 89 -13.28 6.71 5.70
C SER A 89 -12.52 7.18 6.94
N SER A 90 -11.48 8.00 6.77
CA SER A 90 -10.71 8.57 7.88
C SER A 90 -11.56 9.48 8.75
N ASN A 91 -12.38 10.34 8.15
CA ASN A 91 -13.28 11.24 8.87
C ASN A 91 -14.34 10.48 9.66
N ALA A 92 -14.90 9.41 9.09
CA ALA A 92 -15.83 8.54 9.80
C ALA A 92 -15.15 7.82 10.99
N LYS A 93 -13.91 7.35 10.84
CA LYS A 93 -13.14 6.76 11.95
C LYS A 93 -12.84 7.77 13.06
N LYS A 94 -12.51 9.02 12.70
CA LYS A 94 -12.31 10.11 13.67
C LYS A 94 -13.59 10.39 14.45
N TYR A 95 -14.72 10.48 13.76
CA TYR A 95 -16.02 10.64 14.42
C TYR A 95 -16.28 9.52 15.43
N LEU A 96 -16.01 8.26 15.09
CA LEU A 96 -16.16 7.14 16.02
C LEU A 96 -15.20 7.21 17.23
N ALA A 97 -13.98 7.70 17.03
CA ALA A 97 -13.02 7.90 18.11
C ALA A 97 -13.50 8.99 19.09
N ASP A 98 -14.13 10.04 18.58
CA ASP A 98 -14.69 11.14 19.38
C ASP A 98 -16.08 10.83 19.96
N LEU A 99 -16.77 9.83 19.42
CA LEU A 99 -18.13 9.46 19.83
C LEU A 99 -18.19 9.07 21.30
N GLU A 100 -17.22 8.30 21.80
CA GLU A 100 -17.19 7.89 23.22
C GLU A 100 -17.18 9.11 24.14
N ARG A 101 -16.33 10.09 23.85
CA ARG A 101 -16.24 11.31 24.65
C ARG A 101 -17.52 12.14 24.54
N THR A 102 -18.00 12.34 23.32
CA THR A 102 -19.20 13.14 23.04
C THR A 102 -20.43 12.54 23.75
N GLU A 103 -20.59 11.23 23.72
CA GLU A 103 -21.69 10.53 24.39
C GLU A 103 -21.54 10.50 25.92
N ARG A 104 -20.31 10.40 26.44
CA ARG A 104 -20.05 10.54 27.89
C ARG A 104 -20.44 11.92 28.39
N ASP A 105 -20.07 12.97 27.66
CA ASP A 105 -20.38 14.35 28.01
C ASP A 105 -21.89 14.63 27.89
N ARG A 106 -22.55 14.10 26.85
CA ARG A 106 -23.99 14.22 26.63
C ARG A 106 -24.85 13.51 27.67
N THR A 107 -24.50 12.26 28.01
CA THR A 107 -25.30 11.42 28.93
C THR A 107 -24.88 11.55 30.40
N GLY A 108 -23.66 12.04 30.64
CA GLY A 108 -23.01 12.07 31.95
C GLY A 108 -22.66 10.68 32.49
N ILE A 109 -22.64 9.63 31.65
CA ILE A 109 -22.29 8.26 32.02
C ILE A 109 -20.80 8.04 31.81
N LYS A 110 -19.99 8.25 32.86
CA LYS A 110 -18.52 8.12 32.78
C LYS A 110 -18.02 6.73 32.37
N SER A 111 -18.79 5.68 32.64
CA SER A 111 -18.45 4.29 32.30
C SER A 111 -18.81 3.88 30.87
N LEU A 112 -19.46 4.76 30.08
CA LEU A 112 -19.85 4.49 28.70
C LEU A 112 -18.61 4.20 27.85
N LYS A 113 -18.63 3.14 27.04
CA LYS A 113 -17.52 2.78 26.14
C LYS A 113 -18.02 2.54 24.73
N VAL A 114 -17.28 2.99 23.72
CA VAL A 114 -17.54 2.61 22.32
C VAL A 114 -16.62 1.47 21.96
N GLY A 115 -17.19 0.34 21.54
CA GLY A 115 -16.46 -0.85 21.15
C GLY A 115 -16.80 -1.31 19.75
N TYR A 116 -15.97 -2.21 19.21
CA TYR A 116 -16.20 -2.90 17.94
C TYR A 116 -16.14 -4.42 18.14
N ASN A 117 -17.06 -5.14 17.52
CA ASN A 117 -17.05 -6.60 17.44
C ASN A 117 -17.21 -7.01 15.98
N LYS A 118 -16.48 -8.04 15.52
CA LYS A 118 -16.54 -8.49 14.12
C LYS A 118 -17.94 -8.98 13.68
N VAL A 119 -18.72 -9.55 14.60
CA VAL A 119 -20.06 -10.11 14.32
C VAL A 119 -21.14 -9.04 14.47
N PHE A 120 -21.06 -8.23 15.52
CA PHE A 120 -22.10 -7.27 15.86
C PHE A 120 -21.79 -5.85 15.40
N GLY A 121 -20.59 -5.56 14.91
CA GLY A 121 -20.21 -4.22 14.51
C GLY A 121 -19.86 -3.30 15.68
N TYR A 122 -19.97 -1.99 15.47
CA TYR A 122 -19.80 -0.99 16.52
C TYR A 122 -20.98 -0.99 17.50
N TYR A 123 -20.68 -0.69 18.76
CA TYR A 123 -21.67 -0.62 19.84
C TYR A 123 -21.23 0.37 20.92
N ILE A 124 -22.23 0.85 21.67
CA ILE A 124 -22.06 1.63 22.88
C ILE A 124 -22.38 0.73 24.07
N GLU A 125 -21.43 0.52 24.96
CA GLU A 125 -21.58 -0.31 26.16
C GLU A 125 -21.81 0.56 27.39
N VAL A 126 -22.87 0.25 28.14
CA VAL A 126 -23.25 0.92 29.38
C VAL A 126 -23.38 -0.12 30.48
N THR A 127 -22.69 0.11 31.60
CA THR A 127 -22.73 -0.76 32.79
C THR A 127 -24.11 -0.80 33.42
N SER A 128 -24.54 -1.93 33.97
CA SER A 128 -25.88 -2.12 34.58
C SER A 128 -26.35 -1.00 35.52
N PRO A 129 -25.51 -0.42 36.41
CA PRO A 129 -25.95 0.66 37.29
C PRO A 129 -26.42 1.93 36.57
N HIS A 130 -25.97 2.15 35.33
CA HIS A 130 -26.23 3.37 34.57
C HIS A 130 -27.26 3.18 33.45
N VAL A 131 -27.83 1.97 33.30
CA VAL A 131 -28.82 1.65 32.24
C VAL A 131 -30.05 2.55 32.32
N HIS A 132 -30.48 2.95 33.50
CA HIS A 132 -31.60 3.87 33.70
C HIS A 132 -31.34 5.31 33.20
N ARG A 133 -30.09 5.65 32.87
CA ARG A 133 -29.68 6.96 32.32
C ARG A 133 -29.47 6.93 30.81
N VAL A 134 -29.72 5.78 30.17
CA VAL A 134 -29.57 5.63 28.73
C VAL A 134 -30.66 6.42 28.00
N PRO A 135 -30.32 7.29 27.05
CA PRO A 135 -31.28 8.04 26.25
C PRO A 135 -32.20 7.15 25.38
N GLU A 136 -33.34 7.69 24.93
CA GLU A 136 -34.28 6.95 24.07
C GLU A 136 -33.76 6.67 22.65
N ASP A 137 -32.80 7.48 22.15
CA ASP A 137 -32.17 7.27 20.84
C ASP A 137 -31.22 6.05 20.81
N PHE A 138 -30.94 5.44 21.96
CA PHE A 138 -30.11 4.24 22.07
C PHE A 138 -30.96 3.00 21.88
N ILE A 139 -30.74 2.31 20.76
CA ILE A 139 -31.45 1.07 20.45
C ILE A 139 -30.64 -0.11 21.01
N ARG A 140 -31.25 -0.87 21.93
CA ARG A 140 -30.59 -2.01 22.57
C ARG A 140 -30.22 -3.10 21.56
N LYS A 141 -28.99 -3.58 21.62
CA LYS A 141 -28.38 -4.55 20.71
C LYS A 141 -28.10 -5.90 21.35
N GLN A 142 -27.57 -5.89 22.59
CA GLN A 142 -27.16 -7.10 23.30
C GLN A 142 -27.16 -6.85 24.82
N THR A 143 -27.56 -7.84 25.61
CA THR A 143 -27.47 -7.81 27.09
C THR A 143 -26.35 -8.74 27.55
N LEU A 144 -25.51 -8.26 28.47
CA LEU A 144 -24.40 -8.99 29.11
C LEU A 144 -24.65 -9.07 30.62
N VAL A 145 -23.88 -9.93 31.31
CA VAL A 145 -24.02 -10.19 32.76
C VAL A 145 -23.83 -8.93 33.63
N GLY A 146 -23.12 -7.90 33.13
CA GLY A 146 -22.88 -6.64 33.87
C GLY A 146 -23.01 -5.37 33.03
N ALA A 147 -23.49 -5.47 31.79
CA ALA A 147 -23.62 -4.32 30.88
C ALA A 147 -24.69 -4.56 29.82
N GLU A 148 -25.18 -3.48 29.23
CA GLU A 148 -26.01 -3.51 28.03
C GLU A 148 -25.30 -2.79 26.89
N ARG A 149 -25.44 -3.33 25.68
CA ARG A 149 -24.90 -2.75 24.45
C ARG A 149 -26.01 -2.16 23.62
N TYR A 150 -25.76 -0.98 23.07
CA TYR A 150 -26.68 -0.19 22.27
C TYR A 150 -26.03 0.23 20.96
N PHE A 151 -26.84 0.71 20.03
CA PHE A 151 -26.39 1.47 18.87
C PHE A 151 -27.32 2.66 18.66
N THR A 152 -26.82 3.71 18.00
CA THR A 152 -27.64 4.81 17.51
C THR A 152 -27.76 4.71 15.98
N PRO A 153 -28.81 5.31 15.38
CA PRO A 153 -28.91 5.42 13.92
C PRO A 153 -27.65 6.01 13.29
N GLN A 154 -27.12 7.07 13.88
CA GLN A 154 -25.89 7.74 13.44
C GLN A 154 -24.69 6.80 13.49
N LEU A 155 -24.50 6.04 14.58
CA LEU A 155 -23.41 5.07 14.68
C LEU A 155 -23.48 4.02 13.55
N LYS A 156 -24.70 3.56 13.22
CA LYS A 156 -24.92 2.57 12.16
C LYS A 156 -24.64 3.14 10.76
N GLU A 157 -24.97 4.40 10.52
CA GLU A 157 -24.64 5.10 9.27
C GLU A 157 -23.14 5.21 9.06
N TYR A 158 -22.40 5.69 10.07
CA TYR A 158 -20.94 5.79 10.01
C TYR A 158 -20.26 4.43 9.87
N GLU A 159 -20.75 3.41 10.59
CA GLU A 159 -20.28 2.03 10.43
C GLU A 159 -20.43 1.54 8.98
N SER A 160 -21.63 1.74 8.41
CA SER A 160 -21.93 1.32 7.04
C SER A 160 -21.06 2.09 6.04
N LEU A 161 -20.83 3.38 6.26
CA LEU A 161 -19.91 4.19 5.46
C LEU A 161 -18.49 3.64 5.52
N ILE A 162 -17.96 3.32 6.70
CA ILE A 162 -16.61 2.78 6.87
C ILE A 162 -16.45 1.42 6.17
N LEU A 163 -17.41 0.51 6.36
CA LEU A 163 -17.35 -0.83 5.77
C LEU A 163 -17.45 -0.77 4.24
N ASN A 164 -18.38 0.02 3.70
CA ASN A 164 -18.54 0.20 2.25
C ASN A 164 -17.35 0.94 1.63
N ALA A 165 -16.77 1.92 2.36
CA ALA A 165 -15.57 2.61 1.90
C ALA A 165 -14.38 1.67 1.89
N ALA A 166 -14.20 0.80 2.89
CA ALA A 166 -13.08 -0.12 2.97
C ALA A 166 -13.04 -1.11 1.79
N SER A 167 -14.18 -1.70 1.42
CA SER A 167 -14.25 -2.59 0.26
C SER A 167 -13.96 -1.86 -1.05
N ARG A 168 -14.57 -0.69 -1.25
CA ARG A 168 -14.35 0.16 -2.44
C ARG A 168 -12.90 0.63 -2.57
N ILE A 169 -12.28 1.04 -1.45
CA ILE A 169 -10.87 1.40 -1.40
C ILE A 169 -10.01 0.22 -1.86
N ALA A 170 -10.24 -0.97 -1.30
CA ALA A 170 -9.46 -2.16 -1.66
C ALA A 170 -9.62 -2.55 -3.13
N GLU A 171 -10.83 -2.48 -3.67
CA GLU A 171 -11.13 -2.75 -5.09
C GLU A 171 -10.46 -1.72 -6.01
N LEU A 172 -10.61 -0.43 -5.72
CA LEU A 172 -10.05 0.66 -6.51
C LEU A 172 -8.51 0.66 -6.45
N GLU A 173 -7.94 0.50 -5.26
CA GLU A 173 -6.50 0.34 -5.06
C GLU A 173 -5.94 -0.82 -5.89
N SER A 174 -6.64 -1.96 -5.86
CA SER A 174 -6.28 -3.13 -6.68
C SER A 174 -6.36 -2.85 -8.18
N ALA A 175 -7.38 -2.13 -8.62
CA ALA A 175 -7.55 -1.77 -10.03
C ALA A 175 -6.43 -0.83 -10.50
N ILE A 176 -6.11 0.20 -9.71
CA ILE A 176 -5.04 1.15 -9.96
C ILE A 176 -3.69 0.42 -10.00
N PHE A 177 -3.40 -0.43 -9.01
CA PHE A 177 -2.16 -1.20 -8.99
C PHE A 177 -2.00 -2.08 -10.24
N ARG A 178 -3.07 -2.77 -10.67
CA ARG A 178 -3.05 -3.56 -11.91
C ARG A 178 -2.81 -2.68 -13.14
N GLN A 179 -3.35 -1.46 -13.17
CA GLN A 179 -3.09 -0.52 -14.25
C GLN A 179 -1.61 -0.13 -14.31
N VAL A 180 -1.00 0.21 -13.17
CA VAL A 180 0.43 0.52 -13.08
C VAL A 180 1.26 -0.68 -13.55
N CYS A 181 0.93 -1.90 -13.10
CA CYS A 181 1.60 -3.12 -13.57
C CYS A 181 1.49 -3.31 -15.09
N ARG A 182 0.33 -3.03 -15.70
CA ARG A 182 0.18 -3.09 -17.17
C ARG A 182 1.07 -2.07 -17.86
N GLN A 183 1.12 -0.83 -17.36
CA GLN A 183 1.98 0.22 -17.90
C GLN A 183 3.45 -0.18 -17.81
N VAL A 184 3.92 -0.67 -16.66
CA VAL A 184 5.29 -1.17 -16.50
C VAL A 184 5.56 -2.38 -17.41
N GLY A 185 4.59 -3.30 -17.53
CA GLY A 185 4.70 -4.51 -18.36
C GLY A 185 4.86 -4.22 -19.86
N ALA A 186 4.29 -3.11 -20.35
CA ALA A 186 4.46 -2.64 -21.72
C ALA A 186 5.93 -2.28 -22.06
N TRP A 187 6.71 -1.90 -21.06
CA TRP A 187 8.15 -1.62 -21.19
C TRP A 187 9.03 -2.84 -20.94
N GLY A 188 8.42 -4.02 -20.80
CA GLY A 188 9.12 -5.21 -20.34
C GLY A 188 10.32 -5.61 -21.19
N ASP A 189 10.29 -5.43 -22.51
CA ASP A 189 11.43 -5.82 -23.36
C ASP A 189 12.64 -4.91 -23.15
N ARG A 190 12.42 -3.60 -22.95
CA ARG A 190 13.49 -2.66 -22.58
C ARG A 190 14.10 -3.01 -21.23
N ILE A 191 13.25 -3.33 -20.25
CA ILE A 191 13.73 -3.72 -18.91
C ILE A 191 14.50 -5.04 -18.97
N LEU A 192 14.08 -5.99 -19.83
CA LEU A 192 14.80 -7.24 -20.04
C LEU A 192 16.17 -7.02 -20.72
N SER A 193 16.28 -6.08 -21.67
CA SER A 193 17.57 -5.71 -22.28
C SER A 193 18.55 -5.18 -21.22
N ILE A 194 18.09 -4.25 -20.38
CA ILE A 194 18.88 -3.73 -19.26
C ILE A 194 19.28 -4.86 -18.32
N ALA A 195 18.37 -5.76 -17.96
CA ALA A 195 18.68 -6.89 -17.09
C ALA A 195 19.73 -7.83 -17.68
N ALA A 196 19.72 -8.04 -19.00
CA ALA A 196 20.72 -8.85 -19.69
C ALA A 196 22.10 -8.16 -19.67
N ALA A 197 22.15 -6.85 -19.92
CA ALA A 197 23.39 -6.08 -19.83
C ALA A 197 23.96 -6.09 -18.41
N VAL A 198 23.12 -5.88 -17.38
CA VAL A 198 23.54 -5.95 -15.97
C VAL A 198 24.09 -7.34 -15.62
N ALA A 199 23.46 -8.42 -16.10
CA ALA A 199 23.96 -9.78 -15.88
C ALA A 199 25.33 -10.03 -16.54
N GLN A 200 25.57 -9.46 -17.72
CA GLN A 200 26.88 -9.55 -18.38
C GLN A 200 27.95 -8.75 -17.62
N ILE A 201 27.61 -7.56 -17.13
CA ILE A 201 28.51 -6.76 -16.28
C ILE A 201 28.91 -7.55 -15.03
N ASP A 202 27.94 -8.19 -14.37
CA ASP A 202 28.16 -9.00 -13.16
C ASP A 202 29.16 -10.15 -13.43
N VAL A 203 28.94 -10.91 -14.50
CA VAL A 203 29.83 -12.04 -14.87
C VAL A 203 31.24 -11.55 -15.26
N LEU A 204 31.34 -10.50 -16.07
CA LEU A 204 32.65 -9.96 -16.48
C LEU A 204 33.42 -9.40 -15.30
N SER A 205 32.74 -8.71 -14.38
CA SER A 205 33.33 -8.19 -13.14
C SER A 205 33.82 -9.33 -12.25
N ALA A 206 33.05 -10.41 -12.13
CA ALA A 206 33.44 -11.60 -11.37
C ALA A 206 34.68 -12.28 -11.98
N PHE A 207 34.77 -12.39 -13.32
CA PHE A 207 35.95 -12.94 -13.98
C PHE A 207 37.19 -12.06 -13.80
N ALA A 208 37.04 -10.74 -13.90
CA ALA A 208 38.12 -9.80 -13.65
C ALA A 208 38.63 -9.90 -12.19
N GLU A 209 37.71 -9.99 -11.23
CA GLU A 209 38.05 -10.16 -9.80
C GLU A 209 38.81 -11.48 -9.56
N VAL A 210 38.34 -12.59 -10.13
CA VAL A 210 38.98 -13.91 -10.03
C VAL A 210 40.38 -13.88 -10.66
N ALA A 211 40.51 -13.33 -11.87
CA ALA A 211 41.79 -13.24 -12.56
C ALA A 211 42.80 -12.39 -11.78
N ALA A 212 42.38 -11.24 -11.25
CA ALA A 212 43.21 -10.38 -10.44
C ALA A 212 43.62 -11.06 -9.11
N ARG A 213 42.71 -11.77 -8.45
CA ARG A 213 42.97 -12.44 -7.16
C ARG A 213 43.91 -13.62 -7.30
N TYR A 214 43.79 -14.41 -8.35
CA TYR A 214 44.53 -15.66 -8.53
C TYR A 214 45.66 -15.57 -9.56
N GLY A 215 45.93 -14.38 -10.10
CA GLY A 215 47.02 -14.14 -11.04
C GLY A 215 46.83 -14.85 -12.38
N TYR A 216 45.59 -14.94 -12.87
CA TYR A 216 45.32 -15.53 -14.18
C TYR A 216 45.77 -14.58 -15.29
N VAL A 217 46.21 -15.14 -16.41
CA VAL A 217 46.64 -14.41 -17.60
C VAL A 217 45.71 -14.71 -18.76
N ARG A 218 45.65 -13.79 -19.73
CA ARG A 218 44.77 -13.87 -20.91
C ARG A 218 45.15 -15.00 -21.85
#